data_AF-A0A2E1TJN3-F1
#
_entry.id   AF-A0A2E1TJN3-F1
#
_cell.length_a   1.000
_cell.length_b   1.000
_cell.length_c   1.000
_cell.angle_alpha   90.00
_cell.angle_beta   90.00
_cell.angle_gamma   90.00
#
_symmetry.space_group_name_H-M   'P 1'
#
loop_
_entity.id
_entity.type
_entity.pdbx_description
1 polymer ?
#
loop_
_entity_poly.entity_id
_entity_poly.type
_entity_poly.pdbx_seq_one_letter_code
_entity_poly.pdbx_strand_id
1 'polypeptide(L)'
;LKYKKKLFNNILIENISRDNIKNFIFKRFRGIDGPTSSNFILQVNPENLDLLEQQEGAVILYQHFGIRRAILMGKRHESQDYTTDKNVLDYNNIAAFKMLADRFNEGRILVTTTKKLLNYIRMRNYLDFSIDNSQNETFINIKGIDCPVYGYQKIEKNMLSGLTFQIKSKNNVPKIVLNNKLLKTREFKDKKTGDVFMYFPWKKIDWPF
;
A
#
# COMPACT_ATOMS: atom_id res chain seq x y z
N LEU A 1 -12.63 -19.17 0.14
CA LEU A 1 -13.23 -17.83 -0.12
C LEU A 1 -13.09 -16.84 1.04
N LYS A 2 -13.39 -17.17 2.30
CA LYS A 2 -13.34 -16.24 3.47
C LYS A 2 -11.94 -15.68 3.80
N TYR A 3 -10.86 -16.40 3.47
CA TYR A 3 -9.47 -15.95 3.67
C TYR A 3 -8.99 -14.93 2.62
N LYS A 4 -9.41 -15.07 1.35
CA LYS A 4 -8.98 -14.18 0.25
C LYS A 4 -9.42 -12.72 0.46
N LYS A 5 -10.63 -12.47 1.00
CA LYS A 5 -11.13 -11.11 1.34
C LYS A 5 -10.34 -10.41 2.46
N LYS A 6 -9.61 -11.14 3.32
CA LYS A 6 -8.84 -10.53 4.42
C LYS A 6 -7.47 -10.01 4.00
N LEU A 7 -7.00 -10.36 2.80
CA LEU A 7 -5.63 -10.11 2.37
C LEU A 7 -5.36 -8.63 2.10
N PHE A 8 -6.30 -7.94 1.46
CA PHE A 8 -6.02 -6.72 0.74
C PHE A 8 -6.43 -5.42 1.43
N ASN A 9 -7.05 -5.44 2.61
CA ASN A 9 -7.53 -4.18 3.22
C ASN A 9 -7.42 -4.10 4.75
N ASN A 10 -6.89 -5.15 5.39
CA ASN A 10 -6.70 -5.19 6.85
C ASN A 10 -5.22 -5.29 7.22
N ILE A 11 -4.40 -4.41 6.64
CA ILE A 11 -2.95 -4.38 6.89
C ILE A 11 -2.68 -3.93 8.33
N LEU A 12 -3.16 -2.74 8.72
CA LEU A 12 -2.95 -2.21 10.06
C LEU A 12 -4.03 -2.76 10.99
N ILE A 13 -3.63 -3.40 12.08
CA ILE A 13 -4.54 -3.96 13.08
C ILE A 13 -4.12 -3.56 14.48
N GLU A 14 -5.10 -3.32 15.34
CA GLU A 14 -4.87 -3.17 16.77
C GLU A 14 -4.52 -4.53 17.39
N ASN A 15 -3.58 -4.51 18.32
CA ASN A 15 -3.13 -5.67 19.06
C ASN A 15 -2.86 -5.26 20.51
N ILE A 16 -3.27 -6.11 21.46
CA ILE A 16 -2.93 -5.93 22.87
C ILE A 16 -1.75 -6.85 23.16
N SER A 17 -0.64 -6.30 23.63
CA SER A 17 0.53 -7.10 24.04
C SER A 17 0.29 -7.78 25.38
N ARG A 18 1.19 -8.70 25.78
CA ARG A 18 1.05 -9.51 27.01
C ARG A 18 0.99 -8.67 28.29
N ASP A 19 1.51 -7.45 28.24
CA ASP A 19 1.50 -6.44 29.30
C ASP A 19 0.27 -5.51 29.25
N ASN A 20 -0.77 -5.88 28.49
CA ASN A 20 -2.00 -5.10 28.27
C ASN A 20 -1.80 -3.75 27.56
N ILE A 21 -0.65 -3.51 26.94
CA ILE A 21 -0.44 -2.29 26.15
C ILE A 21 -1.10 -2.44 24.77
N LYS A 22 -1.94 -1.47 24.41
CA LYS A 22 -2.52 -1.38 23.07
C LYS A 22 -1.47 -0.88 22.09
N ASN A 23 -1.22 -1.67 21.05
CA ASN A 23 -0.26 -1.40 20.00
C ASN A 23 -0.90 -1.59 18.63
N PHE A 24 -0.32 -0.98 17.60
CA PHE A 24 -0.69 -1.28 16.21
C PHE A 24 0.37 -2.15 15.57
N ILE A 25 -0.05 -3.26 14.98
CA ILE A 25 0.82 -4.14 14.18
C ILE A 25 0.33 -4.15 12.74
N PHE A 26 1.20 -4.49 11.81
CA PHE A 26 0.83 -4.66 10.41
C PHE A 26 0.98 -6.11 9.96
N LYS A 27 -0.02 -6.57 9.20
CA LYS A 27 -0.02 -7.91 8.63
C LYS A 27 0.96 -7.99 7.47
N ARG A 28 1.73 -9.07 7.48
CA ARG A 28 2.58 -9.49 6.36
C ARG A 28 2.07 -10.83 5.88
N PHE A 29 1.85 -10.95 4.59
CA PHE A 29 1.48 -12.21 3.98
C PHE A 29 2.74 -13.02 3.69
N ARG A 30 2.76 -14.28 4.12
CA ARG A 30 3.94 -15.15 4.07
C ARG A 30 3.68 -16.45 3.30
N GLY A 31 2.55 -16.59 2.63
CA GLY A 31 2.09 -17.88 2.10
C GLY A 31 1.58 -18.85 3.19
N ILE A 32 1.13 -20.03 2.76
CA ILE A 32 0.50 -21.05 3.63
C ILE A 32 1.55 -21.72 4.51
N ASP A 33 2.65 -22.20 3.92
CA ASP A 33 3.69 -22.96 4.63
C ASP A 33 4.89 -22.10 5.08
N GLY A 34 4.70 -20.78 5.03
CA GLY A 34 5.73 -19.80 5.38
C GLY A 34 6.47 -19.23 4.16
N PRO A 35 7.37 -18.27 4.42
CA PRO A 35 7.98 -17.41 3.40
C PRO A 35 9.11 -18.11 2.63
N THR A 36 8.88 -19.31 2.11
CA THR A 36 9.86 -20.06 1.29
C THR A 36 9.77 -19.63 -0.16
N SER A 37 10.88 -19.66 -0.91
CA SER A 37 10.91 -19.22 -2.32
C SER A 37 9.78 -19.88 -3.15
N SER A 38 9.56 -21.18 -2.95
CA SER A 38 8.48 -21.95 -3.59
C SER A 38 7.07 -21.40 -3.34
N ASN A 39 6.84 -20.69 -2.24
CA ASN A 39 5.54 -20.12 -1.90
C ASN A 39 5.30 -18.73 -2.50
N PHE A 40 6.31 -18.11 -3.12
CA PHE A 40 6.13 -16.78 -3.70
C PHE A 40 5.08 -16.76 -4.82
N ILE A 41 5.07 -17.77 -5.70
CA ILE A 41 4.05 -17.93 -6.75
C ILE A 41 2.63 -18.09 -6.19
N LEU A 42 2.47 -18.72 -5.02
CA LEU A 42 1.16 -18.83 -4.37
C LEU A 42 0.66 -17.48 -3.82
N GLN A 43 1.57 -16.53 -3.61
CA GLN A 43 1.23 -15.17 -3.17
C GLN A 43 1.04 -14.26 -4.38
N VAL A 44 1.91 -14.35 -5.37
CA VAL A 44 1.94 -13.54 -6.60
C VAL A 44 1.55 -14.40 -7.79
N ASN A 45 0.24 -14.56 -7.99
CA ASN A 45 -0.37 -15.24 -9.13
C ASN A 45 -1.49 -14.37 -9.72
N PRO A 46 -1.98 -14.67 -10.94
CA PRO A 46 -3.02 -13.88 -11.58
C PRO A 46 -4.25 -13.66 -10.70
N GLU A 47 -4.77 -14.72 -10.05
CA GLU A 47 -5.98 -14.62 -9.22
C GLU A 47 -5.81 -13.64 -8.05
N ASN A 48 -4.69 -13.70 -7.34
CA ASN A 48 -4.44 -12.81 -6.22
C ASN A 48 -4.23 -11.37 -6.68
N LEU A 49 -3.55 -11.16 -7.82
CA LEU A 49 -3.32 -9.82 -8.34
C LEU A 49 -4.62 -9.20 -8.90
N ASP A 50 -5.46 -9.99 -9.57
CA ASP A 50 -6.78 -9.53 -10.02
C ASP A 50 -7.67 -9.18 -8.82
N LEU A 51 -7.63 -9.97 -7.75
CA LEU A 51 -8.35 -9.65 -6.52
C LEU A 51 -7.81 -8.41 -5.80
N LEU A 52 -6.51 -8.18 -5.83
CA LEU A 52 -5.89 -6.96 -5.30
C LEU A 52 -6.42 -5.72 -6.04
N GLU A 53 -6.44 -5.79 -7.37
CA GLU A 53 -6.95 -4.72 -8.25
C GLU A 53 -8.45 -4.48 -8.02
N GLN A 54 -9.27 -5.54 -8.05
CA GLN A 54 -10.72 -5.45 -7.86
C GLN A 54 -11.12 -4.87 -6.49
N GLN A 55 -10.29 -5.08 -5.47
CA GLN A 55 -10.54 -4.58 -4.11
C GLN A 55 -9.91 -3.22 -3.83
N GLU A 56 -9.22 -2.63 -4.82
CA GLU A 56 -8.42 -1.40 -4.66
C GLU A 56 -7.55 -1.44 -3.39
N GLY A 57 -7.00 -2.62 -3.14
CA GLY A 57 -6.42 -2.95 -1.86
C GLY A 57 -4.91 -2.72 -1.78
N ALA A 58 -4.34 -3.19 -0.69
CA ALA A 58 -2.93 -3.19 -0.39
C ALA A 58 -2.53 -4.50 0.31
N VAL A 59 -1.34 -4.99 0.00
CA VAL A 59 -0.74 -6.16 0.65
C VAL A 59 0.75 -5.92 0.91
N ILE A 60 1.26 -6.44 2.02
CA ILE A 60 2.71 -6.54 2.28
C ILE A 60 3.10 -8.00 2.15
N LEU A 61 3.92 -8.31 1.16
CA LEU A 61 4.47 -9.65 0.98
C LEU A 61 5.75 -9.82 1.80
N TYR A 62 5.91 -10.98 2.43
CA TYR A 62 7.10 -11.36 3.18
C TYR A 62 7.63 -12.68 2.64
N GLN A 63 8.87 -12.64 2.16
CA GLN A 63 9.44 -13.70 1.36
C GLN A 63 10.93 -13.85 1.70
N HIS A 64 11.38 -15.09 1.83
CA HIS A 64 12.81 -15.43 1.81
C HIS A 64 13.16 -16.02 0.45
N PHE A 65 14.27 -15.56 -0.09
CA PHE A 65 14.93 -16.13 -1.25
C PHE A 65 16.35 -16.52 -0.83
N GLY A 66 16.86 -17.66 -1.31
CA GLY A 66 18.24 -18.10 -1.07
C GLY A 66 18.51 -18.69 0.32
N ILE A 67 17.46 -18.89 1.13
CA ILE A 67 17.55 -19.51 2.45
C ILE A 67 16.61 -20.72 2.50
N ARG A 68 17.16 -21.91 2.73
CA ARG A 68 16.39 -23.12 3.02
C ARG A 68 16.38 -23.35 4.52
N ARG A 69 15.20 -23.20 5.14
CA ARG A 69 15.03 -23.57 6.55
C ARG A 69 14.77 -25.07 6.66
N ALA A 70 15.58 -25.76 7.45
CA ALA A 70 15.22 -27.08 7.94
C ALA A 70 13.98 -26.95 8.82
N ILE A 71 12.87 -27.56 8.39
CA ILE A 71 11.60 -27.57 9.10
C ILE A 71 11.81 -28.23 10.48
N LEU A 72 11.17 -27.70 11.53
CA LEU A 72 11.30 -28.14 12.94
C LEU A 72 12.65 -27.85 13.63
N MET A 73 13.61 -27.22 12.94
CA MET A 73 14.90 -26.86 13.52
C MET A 73 14.95 -25.38 13.94
N GLY A 74 15.76 -25.06 14.95
CA GLY A 74 15.93 -23.69 15.46
C GLY A 74 16.45 -22.71 14.40
N LYS A 75 16.25 -21.40 14.63
CA LYS A 75 16.64 -20.31 13.70
C LYS A 75 18.15 -20.24 13.37
N ARG A 76 19.01 -21.00 14.04
CA ARG A 76 20.47 -21.06 13.86
C ARG A 76 21.01 -22.48 13.81
N HIS A 77 20.17 -23.45 13.44
CA HIS A 77 20.61 -24.83 13.35
C HIS A 77 21.61 -24.99 12.20
N GLU A 78 22.64 -25.82 12.38
CA GLU A 78 23.71 -26.08 11.40
C GLU A 78 23.18 -26.65 10.07
N SER A 79 22.03 -27.32 10.11
CA SER A 79 21.33 -27.82 8.92
C SER A 79 20.54 -26.75 8.15
N GLN A 80 20.61 -25.47 8.56
CA GLN A 80 20.10 -24.39 7.72
C GLN A 80 21.05 -24.20 6.55
N ASP A 81 20.54 -24.48 5.36
CA ASP A 81 21.34 -24.43 4.15
C ASP A 81 21.07 -23.09 3.42
N TYR A 82 22.15 -22.36 3.17
CA TYR A 82 22.12 -21.22 2.26
C TYR A 82 22.34 -21.80 0.87
N THR A 83 21.44 -21.53 -0.06
CA THR A 83 21.55 -22.14 -1.39
C THR A 83 22.89 -21.73 -2.01
N THR A 84 23.79 -22.68 -2.27
CA THR A 84 25.01 -22.44 -3.05
C THR A 84 24.72 -22.30 -4.54
N ASP A 85 23.48 -22.58 -4.95
CA ASP A 85 23.00 -22.35 -6.32
C ASP A 85 23.11 -20.86 -6.69
N LYS A 86 23.74 -20.60 -7.84
CA LYS A 86 23.81 -19.26 -8.44
C LYS A 86 22.42 -18.66 -8.69
N ASN A 87 21.39 -19.50 -8.83
CA ASN A 87 20.02 -19.09 -9.16
C ASN A 87 19.09 -19.23 -7.95
N VAL A 88 19.08 -18.19 -7.14
CA VAL A 88 18.18 -18.01 -5.98
C VAL A 88 16.68 -17.94 -6.38
N LEU A 89 16.40 -17.66 -7.66
CA LEU A 89 15.06 -17.58 -8.23
C LEU A 89 14.87 -18.65 -9.32
N ASP A 90 13.91 -19.55 -9.12
CA ASP A 90 13.44 -20.46 -10.17
C ASP A 90 12.60 -19.74 -11.26
N TYR A 91 12.28 -20.47 -12.32
CA TYR A 91 11.48 -19.97 -13.45
C TYR A 91 10.09 -19.44 -13.02
N ASN A 92 9.45 -20.08 -12.03
CA ASN A 92 8.13 -19.67 -11.55
C ASN A 92 8.19 -18.34 -10.80
N ASN A 93 9.24 -18.13 -10.00
CA ASN A 93 9.49 -16.86 -9.33
C ASN A 93 9.75 -15.74 -10.34
N ILE A 94 10.57 -16.01 -11.36
CA ILE A 94 10.84 -15.05 -12.43
C ILE A 94 9.55 -14.66 -13.15
N ALA A 95 8.71 -15.65 -13.50
CA ALA A 95 7.41 -15.39 -14.14
C ALA A 95 6.49 -14.53 -13.24
N ALA A 96 6.43 -14.82 -11.94
CA ALA A 96 5.66 -14.03 -10.99
C ALA A 96 6.16 -12.57 -10.87
N PHE A 97 7.49 -12.35 -10.86
CA PHE A 97 8.06 -11.01 -10.88
C PHE A 97 7.78 -10.25 -12.18
N LYS A 98 7.90 -10.92 -13.34
CA LYS A 98 7.56 -10.31 -14.64
C LYS A 98 6.11 -9.86 -14.68
N MET A 99 5.19 -10.74 -14.26
CA MET A 99 3.78 -10.41 -14.19
C MET A 99 3.48 -9.22 -13.25
N LEU A 100 4.20 -9.10 -12.13
CA LEU A 100 4.08 -7.93 -11.25
C LEU A 100 4.64 -6.66 -11.90
N ALA A 101 5.77 -6.76 -12.60
CA ALA A 101 6.39 -5.66 -13.32
C ALA A 101 5.50 -5.16 -14.47
N ASP A 102 4.87 -6.06 -15.22
CA ASP A 102 3.96 -5.72 -16.31
C ASP A 102 2.77 -4.90 -15.78
N ARG A 103 2.09 -5.40 -14.72
CA ARG A 103 0.99 -4.66 -14.07
C ARG A 103 1.44 -3.33 -13.48
N PHE A 104 2.67 -3.23 -12.97
CA PHE A 104 3.24 -1.98 -12.51
C PHE A 104 3.47 -0.98 -13.65
N ASN A 105 4.05 -1.43 -14.76
CA ASN A 105 4.31 -0.61 -15.94
C ASN A 105 3.02 -0.14 -16.62
N GLU A 106 1.98 -0.98 -16.61
CA GLU A 106 0.62 -0.64 -17.03
C GLU A 106 -0.09 0.34 -16.08
N GLY A 107 0.48 0.61 -14.90
CA GLY A 107 -0.11 1.48 -13.88
C GLY A 107 -1.30 0.88 -13.13
N ARG A 108 -1.50 -0.45 -13.24
CA ARG A 108 -2.59 -1.18 -12.58
C ARG A 108 -2.28 -1.51 -11.12
N ILE A 109 -1.01 -1.73 -10.81
CA ILE A 109 -0.54 -2.01 -9.45
C ILE A 109 0.59 -1.05 -9.08
N LEU A 110 0.53 -0.51 -7.85
CA LEU A 110 1.65 0.19 -7.26
C LEU A 110 2.54 -0.78 -6.50
N VAL A 111 3.81 -0.88 -6.88
CA VAL A 111 4.85 -1.53 -6.08
C VAL A 111 5.66 -0.46 -5.34
N THR A 112 5.79 -0.60 -4.02
CA THR A 112 6.43 0.41 -3.18
C THR A 112 7.02 -0.22 -1.91
N THR A 113 7.78 0.57 -1.16
CA THR A 113 8.32 0.15 0.14
C THR A 113 7.22 0.05 1.20
N THR A 114 7.40 -0.83 2.18
CA THR A 114 6.47 -0.93 3.33
C THR A 114 6.27 0.41 4.03
N LYS A 115 7.33 1.21 4.22
CA LYS A 115 7.23 2.55 4.83
C LYS A 115 6.31 3.47 4.05
N LYS A 116 6.47 3.55 2.72
CA LYS A 116 5.61 4.38 1.87
C LYS A 116 4.14 3.91 1.89
N LEU A 117 3.92 2.59 1.82
CA LEU A 117 2.57 2.03 1.87
C LEU A 117 1.87 2.32 3.22
N LEU A 118 2.55 2.07 4.33
CA LEU A 118 2.00 2.34 5.67
C LEU A 118 1.74 3.83 5.89
N ASN A 119 2.63 4.70 5.43
CA ASN A 119 2.41 6.14 5.46
C ASN A 119 1.17 6.53 4.65
N TYR A 120 1.01 6.01 3.43
CA TYR A 120 -0.17 6.26 2.61
C TYR A 120 -1.47 5.80 3.26
N ILE A 121 -1.51 4.56 3.78
CA ILE A 121 -2.69 4.04 4.50
C ILE A 121 -3.02 4.92 5.71
N ARG A 122 -2.00 5.33 6.46
CA ARG A 122 -2.16 6.25 7.58
C ARG A 122 -2.72 7.59 7.13
N MET A 123 -2.25 8.15 6.02
CA MET A 123 -2.77 9.42 5.48
C MET A 123 -4.22 9.26 5.06
N ARG A 124 -4.51 8.27 4.22
CA ARG A 124 -5.85 8.01 3.68
C ARG A 124 -6.90 7.87 4.79
N ASN A 125 -6.55 7.20 5.88
CA ASN A 125 -7.50 6.88 6.94
C ASN A 125 -7.65 7.98 8.01
N TYR A 126 -6.63 8.82 8.21
CA TYR A 126 -6.55 9.74 9.35
C TYR A 126 -6.24 11.20 8.96
N LEU A 127 -6.39 11.55 7.68
CA LEU A 127 -6.21 12.93 7.23
C LEU A 127 -7.27 13.83 7.88
N ASP A 128 -6.82 14.87 8.56
CA ASP A 128 -7.69 15.92 9.11
C ASP A 128 -7.78 17.06 8.10
N PHE A 129 -8.99 17.32 7.60
CA PHE A 129 -9.28 18.40 6.68
C PHE A 129 -10.67 18.98 6.91
N SER A 130 -10.87 20.24 6.53
CA SER A 130 -12.19 20.87 6.46
C SER A 130 -12.56 21.25 5.03
N ILE A 131 -13.85 21.46 4.78
CA ILE A 131 -14.37 21.96 3.52
C ILE A 131 -15.01 23.31 3.79
N ASP A 132 -14.52 24.35 3.12
CA ASP A 132 -15.03 25.70 3.23
C ASP A 132 -15.61 26.14 1.88
N ASN A 133 -16.81 26.71 1.89
CA ASN A 133 -17.44 27.29 0.70
C ASN A 133 -17.46 28.80 0.85
N SER A 134 -16.71 29.51 0.01
CA SER A 134 -16.61 30.97 0.05
C SER A 134 -16.62 31.51 -1.38
N GLN A 135 -17.42 32.56 -1.63
CA GLN A 135 -17.40 33.30 -2.90
C GLN A 135 -17.53 32.41 -4.15
N ASN A 136 -18.48 31.46 -4.14
CA ASN A 136 -18.67 30.44 -5.18
C ASN A 136 -17.52 29.44 -5.37
N GLU A 137 -16.50 29.45 -4.53
CA GLU A 137 -15.40 28.49 -4.55
C GLU A 137 -15.50 27.52 -3.37
N THR A 138 -15.14 26.26 -3.61
CA THR A 138 -14.98 25.26 -2.55
C THR A 138 -13.50 25.04 -2.28
N PHE A 139 -13.10 25.06 -1.02
CA PHE A 139 -11.75 24.79 -0.57
C PHE A 139 -11.71 23.54 0.30
N ILE A 140 -10.74 22.66 0.06
CA ILE A 140 -10.37 21.56 0.95
C ILE A 140 -9.13 22.01 1.71
N ASN A 141 -9.32 22.36 2.98
CA ASN A 141 -8.27 22.85 3.86
C ASN A 141 -7.69 21.69 4.67
N ILE A 142 -6.50 21.23 4.27
CA ILE A 142 -5.78 20.16 4.96
C ILE A 142 -5.08 20.74 6.19
N LYS A 143 -5.39 20.19 7.36
CA LYS A 143 -4.84 20.64 8.65
C LYS A 143 -3.65 19.78 9.06
N GLY A 144 -3.76 18.46 8.93
CA GLY A 144 -2.74 17.52 9.37
C GLY A 144 -3.21 16.08 9.29
N ILE A 145 -2.69 15.24 10.18
CA ILE A 145 -3.16 13.88 10.41
C ILE A 145 -3.42 13.74 11.89
N ASP A 146 -4.55 13.15 12.27
CA ASP A 146 -4.80 12.76 13.65
C ASP A 146 -4.90 11.23 13.73
N CYS A 147 -3.78 10.58 14.04
CA CYS A 147 -3.73 9.12 14.06
C CYS A 147 -3.57 8.58 15.49
N PRO A 148 -4.22 7.45 15.83
CA PRO A 148 -4.24 6.91 17.19
C PRO A 148 -2.89 6.40 17.70
N VAL A 149 -1.87 6.32 16.84
CA VAL A 149 -0.50 5.85 17.18
C VAL A 149 0.42 7.01 17.56
N TYR A 150 0.36 8.11 16.82
CA TYR A 150 1.32 9.23 16.93
C TYR A 150 0.64 10.54 17.38
N GLY A 151 -0.68 10.52 17.56
CA GLY A 151 -1.49 11.71 17.79
C GLY A 151 -1.54 12.63 16.56
N TYR A 152 -1.86 13.89 16.82
CA TYR A 152 -1.90 14.92 15.79
C TYR A 152 -0.49 15.26 15.28
N GLN A 153 -0.31 15.24 13.96
CA GLN A 153 0.92 15.63 13.29
C GLN A 153 0.63 16.63 12.17
N LYS A 154 1.40 17.72 12.14
CA LYS A 154 1.46 18.58 10.95
C LYS A 154 2.06 17.79 9.79
N ILE A 155 1.61 18.10 8.58
CA ILE A 155 2.11 17.44 7.37
C ILE A 155 2.74 18.41 6.40
N GLU A 156 3.64 17.84 5.60
CA GLU A 156 4.26 18.48 4.45
C GLU A 156 3.65 17.99 3.15
N LYS A 157 3.77 18.80 2.10
CA LYS A 157 3.24 18.49 0.75
C LYS A 157 3.74 17.14 0.21
N ASN A 158 4.99 16.77 0.51
CA ASN A 158 5.60 15.51 0.07
C ASN A 158 4.88 14.26 0.64
N MET A 159 4.17 14.39 1.77
CA MET A 159 3.43 13.30 2.42
C MET A 159 2.09 13.01 1.75
N LEU A 160 1.59 13.92 0.92
CA LEU A 160 0.30 13.78 0.24
C LEU A 160 0.36 12.87 -0.98
N SER A 161 1.55 12.45 -1.40
CA SER A 161 1.76 11.63 -2.60
C SER A 161 0.89 10.37 -2.56
N GLY A 162 0.09 10.18 -3.61
CA GLY A 162 -0.84 9.07 -3.75
C GLY A 162 -2.26 9.32 -3.25
N LEU A 163 -2.49 10.39 -2.47
CA LEU A 163 -3.84 10.72 -2.00
C LEU A 163 -4.71 11.22 -3.15
N THR A 164 -5.94 10.74 -3.17
CA THR A 164 -6.97 11.07 -4.15
C THR A 164 -8.23 11.52 -3.42
N PHE A 165 -8.78 12.65 -3.85
CA PHE A 165 -10.07 13.16 -3.44
C PHE A 165 -11.05 12.89 -4.58
N GLN A 166 -12.05 12.04 -4.33
CA GLN A 166 -13.16 11.84 -5.25
C GLN A 166 -14.23 12.90 -4.99
N ILE A 167 -14.52 13.68 -6.02
CA ILE A 167 -15.58 14.68 -6.02
C ILE A 167 -16.72 14.12 -6.85
N LYS A 168 -17.80 13.74 -6.16
CA LYS A 168 -19.03 13.28 -6.82
C LYS A 168 -19.60 14.41 -7.66
N SER A 169 -19.91 14.11 -8.92
CA SER A 169 -20.51 14.98 -9.95
C SER A 169 -20.95 16.36 -9.44
N LYS A 170 -20.01 17.32 -9.46
CA LYS A 170 -20.23 18.73 -9.10
C LYS A 170 -19.73 19.62 -10.23
N ASN A 171 -20.44 20.73 -10.43
CA ASN A 171 -20.06 21.75 -11.39
C ASN A 171 -18.81 22.55 -11.00
N ASN A 172 -18.37 22.45 -9.74
CA ASN A 172 -17.16 23.14 -9.27
C ASN A 172 -16.18 22.16 -8.61
N VAL A 173 -14.95 22.16 -9.12
CA VAL A 173 -13.83 21.37 -8.61
C VAL A 173 -13.18 22.16 -7.47
N PRO A 174 -13.07 21.58 -6.25
CA PRO A 174 -12.55 22.32 -5.12
C PRO A 174 -11.05 22.61 -5.26
N LYS A 175 -10.56 23.66 -4.61
CA LYS A 175 -9.14 23.95 -4.49
C LYS A 175 -8.59 23.30 -3.22
N ILE A 176 -7.44 22.62 -3.30
CA ILE A 176 -6.81 22.02 -2.12
C ILE A 176 -5.79 23.00 -1.53
N VAL A 177 -5.86 23.22 -0.22
CA VAL A 177 -5.00 24.14 0.53
C VAL A 177 -4.29 23.38 1.65
N LEU A 178 -3.00 23.67 1.84
CA LEU A 178 -2.22 23.22 3.00
C LEU A 178 -1.39 24.39 3.50
N ASN A 179 -1.45 24.70 4.80
CA ASN A 179 -0.72 25.83 5.40
C ASN A 179 -0.95 27.16 4.65
N ASN A 180 -2.22 27.47 4.34
CA ASN A 180 -2.64 28.65 3.57
C ASN A 180 -2.04 28.75 2.16
N LYS A 181 -1.52 27.65 1.60
CA LYS A 181 -0.98 27.60 0.24
C LYS A 181 -1.82 26.66 -0.62
N LEU A 182 -2.21 27.16 -1.79
CA LEU A 182 -2.83 26.35 -2.83
C LEU A 182 -1.88 25.25 -3.30
N LEU A 183 -2.38 24.03 -3.32
CA LEU A 183 -1.65 22.87 -3.79
C LEU A 183 -2.06 22.53 -5.22
N LYS A 184 -1.06 22.24 -6.06
CA LYS A 184 -1.28 21.70 -7.40
C LYS A 184 -1.54 20.20 -7.33
N THR A 185 -2.70 19.79 -7.85
CA THR A 185 -3.10 18.40 -8.06
C THR A 185 -3.10 18.06 -9.55
N ARG A 186 -3.21 16.78 -9.87
CA ARG A 186 -3.69 16.31 -11.17
C ARG A 186 -5.16 15.97 -11.05
N GLU A 187 -5.84 16.00 -12.18
CA GLU A 187 -7.27 15.74 -12.26
C GLU A 187 -7.54 14.65 -13.29
N PHE A 188 -8.50 13.79 -12.97
CA PHE A 188 -9.05 12.80 -13.89
C PHE A 188 -10.57 12.83 -13.76
N LYS A 189 -11.28 12.86 -14.89
CA LYS A 189 -12.74 12.80 -14.92
C LYS A 189 -13.19 11.45 -15.46
N ASP A 190 -13.97 10.72 -14.68
CA ASP A 190 -14.57 9.48 -15.13
C ASP A 190 -15.67 9.79 -16.15
N LYS A 191 -15.52 9.24 -17.36
CA LYS A 191 -16.46 9.45 -18.46
C LYS A 191 -17.82 8.80 -18.22
N LYS A 192 -17.88 7.73 -17.42
CA LYS A 192 -19.11 6.97 -17.14
C LYS A 192 -19.92 7.61 -16.03
N THR A 193 -19.27 7.96 -14.92
CA THR A 193 -19.94 8.50 -13.73
C THR A 193 -19.99 10.02 -13.70
N GLY A 194 -19.09 10.70 -14.42
CA GLY A 194 -18.92 12.15 -14.37
C GLY A 194 -18.11 12.63 -13.16
N ASP A 195 -17.69 11.73 -12.26
CA ASP A 195 -16.91 12.05 -11.07
C ASP A 195 -15.54 12.62 -11.43
N VAL A 196 -15.08 13.57 -10.62
CA VAL A 196 -13.75 14.17 -10.73
C VAL A 196 -12.87 13.63 -9.63
N PHE A 197 -11.67 13.19 -9.98
CA PHE A 197 -10.65 12.69 -9.06
C PHE A 197 -9.49 13.65 -9.06
N MET A 198 -9.30 14.36 -7.95
CA MET A 198 -8.13 15.19 -7.72
C MET A 198 -7.08 14.38 -6.96
N TYR A 199 -5.87 14.25 -7.49
CA TYR A 199 -4.86 13.42 -6.86
C TYR A 199 -3.47 14.04 -6.86
N PHE A 200 -2.71 13.68 -5.84
CA PHE A 200 -1.29 13.93 -5.76
C PHE A 200 -0.57 12.74 -6.39
N PRO A 201 0.16 12.90 -7.52
CA PRO A 201 0.78 11.77 -8.17
C PRO A 201 1.75 11.06 -7.23
N TRP A 202 1.77 9.73 -7.31
CA TRP A 202 2.79 8.93 -6.65
C TRP A 202 4.17 9.34 -7.17
N LYS A 203 5.09 9.63 -6.25
CA LYS A 203 6.51 9.73 -6.62
C LYS A 203 6.98 8.33 -6.96
N LYS A 204 7.08 8.06 -8.27
CA LYS A 204 7.63 6.80 -8.79
C LYS A 204 8.96 6.53 -8.11
N ILE A 205 9.15 5.28 -7.77
CA ILE A 205 10.46 4.75 -7.47
C ILE A 205 10.99 4.25 -8.81
N ASP A 206 12.23 4.57 -9.13
CA ASP A 206 12.88 3.99 -10.29
C ASP A 206 13.00 2.47 -10.12
N TRP A 207 12.78 1.76 -11.21
CA TRP A 207 12.87 0.30 -11.30
C TRP A 207 14.02 -0.05 -12.24
N PRO A 208 14.97 -0.95 -11.92
CA PRO A 208 15.19 -1.67 -10.66
C PRO A 208 16.22 -0.96 -9.78
N PHE A 209 16.12 -1.21 -8.47
CA PHE A 209 17.21 -1.01 -7.52
C PHE A 209 18.32 -2.04 -7.75
#